data_AF-A0A227G7F9-F1
#
_entry.id   AF-A0A227G7F9-F1
#
_cell.length_a   1.000
_cell.length_b   1.000
_cell.length_c   1.000
_cell.angle_alpha   90.00
_cell.angle_beta   90.00
_cell.angle_gamma   90.00
#
_symmetry.space_group_name_H-M   'P 1'
#
loop_
_entity.id
_entity.type
_entity.pdbx_description
1 polymer ?
#
loop_
_entity_poly.entity_id
_entity_poly.type
_entity_poly.pdbx_seq_one_letter_code
_entity_poly.pdbx_strand_id
1 'polypeptide(L)' 'NKGQGYFSCGWLFGAEYKFDFDKLFSMLSDLTAERVKAVVNTNQGCYAFNVANRVVSVNEISLEGFESRLE' A
#
# COMPACT_ATOMS: atom_id res chain seq x y z
N ASN A 1 1.33 0.18 16.85
CA ASN A 1 2.10 -0.35 17.99
C ASN A 1 2.95 0.81 18.53
N LYS A 2 2.73 1.29 19.77
CA LYS A 2 3.50 2.43 20.32
C LYS A 2 4.78 1.88 20.97
N GLY A 3 5.80 1.62 20.16
CA GLY A 3 7.14 1.28 20.62
C GLY A 3 8.17 2.15 19.89
N GLN A 4 8.97 2.90 20.64
CA GLN A 4 10.10 3.72 20.16
C GLN A 4 9.79 4.96 19.31
N GLY A 5 8.61 5.58 19.45
CA GLY A 5 8.30 6.85 18.77
C GLY A 5 7.87 6.72 17.31
N TYR A 6 7.85 5.51 16.77
CA TYR A 6 7.27 5.19 15.46
C TYR A 6 5.81 4.75 15.63
N PHE A 7 4.93 5.30 14.80
CA PHE A 7 3.51 4.96 14.77
C PHE A 7 3.22 4.18 13.50
N SER A 8 2.99 2.87 13.63
CA SER A 8 2.44 2.07 12.53
C SER A 8 0.92 2.13 12.59
N CYS A 9 0.31 2.62 11.52
CA CYS A 9 -1.14 2.60 11.30
C CYS A 9 -1.41 1.59 10.18
N GLY A 10 -2.13 0.53 10.51
CA GLY A 10 -2.49 -0.52 9.57
C GLY A 10 -3.96 -0.40 9.17
N TRP A 11 -4.26 -0.52 7.88
CA TRP A 11 -5.61 -0.65 7.34
C TRP A 11 -5.76 -1.98 6.61
N LEU A 12 -6.91 -2.63 6.80
CA LEU A 12 -7.35 -3.76 6.00
C LEU A 12 -8.58 -3.32 5.20
N PHE A 13 -8.58 -3.61 3.91
CA PHE A 13 -9.74 -3.46 3.04
C PHE A 13 -10.14 -4.83 2.51
N GLY A 14 -11.45 -5.12 2.51
CA GLY A 14 -11.97 -6.37 1.98
C GLY A 14 -11.60 -6.56 0.50
N ALA A 15 -11.56 -7.81 0.05
CA ALA A 15 -11.21 -8.16 -1.34
C ALA A 15 -12.17 -7.56 -2.40
N GLU A 16 -13.36 -7.11 -1.98
CA GLU A 16 -14.34 -6.41 -2.82
C GLU A 16 -13.90 -4.99 -3.24
N TYR A 17 -12.99 -4.37 -2.48
CA TYR A 17 -12.54 -3.01 -2.74
C TYR A 17 -11.42 -3.01 -3.78
N LYS A 18 -11.62 -2.25 -4.85
CA LYS A 18 -10.62 -1.96 -5.88
C LYS A 18 -10.25 -0.49 -5.87
N PHE A 19 -8.96 -0.21 -5.83
CA PHE A 19 -8.42 1.14 -5.84
C PHE A 19 -7.98 1.55 -7.25
N ASP A 20 -7.98 2.85 -7.52
CA ASP A 20 -7.37 3.35 -8.76
C ASP A 20 -5.84 3.38 -8.59
N PHE A 21 -5.13 2.70 -9.49
CA PHE A 21 -3.67 2.56 -9.38
C PHE A 21 -2.95 3.91 -9.41
N ASP A 22 -3.30 4.80 -10.33
CA ASP A 22 -2.63 6.09 -10.52
C ASP A 22 -2.82 7.00 -9.30
N LYS A 23 -4.06 7.10 -8.81
CA LYS A 23 -4.36 7.86 -7.58
C LYS A 23 -3.66 7.28 -6.36
N LEU A 24 -3.62 5.96 -6.22
CA LEU A 24 -2.95 5.30 -5.11
C LEU A 24 -1.43 5.53 -5.16
N PHE A 25 -0.82 5.39 -6.34
CA PHE A 25 0.60 5.65 -6.54
C PHE A 25 0.96 7.11 -6.26
N SER A 26 0.16 8.06 -6.75
CA SER A 26 0.36 9.49 -6.48
C SER A 26 0.23 9.80 -4.99
N MET A 27 -0.76 9.24 -4.30
CA MET A 27 -0.96 9.44 -2.86
C MET A 27 0.20 8.87 -2.03
N LEU A 28 0.67 7.67 -2.37
CA LEU A 28 1.81 7.03 -1.70
C LEU A 28 3.13 7.75 -1.97
N SER A 29 3.29 8.36 -3.15
CA SER A 29 4.48 9.15 -3.51
C SER A 29 4.55 10.49 -2.79
N ASP A 30 3.40 11.09 -2.49
CA ASP A 30 3.30 12.36 -1.74
C ASP A 30 3.42 12.17 -0.22
N LEU A 31 3.24 10.94 0.26
CA LEU A 31 3.24 10.63 1.69
C LEU A 31 4.62 10.89 2.31
N THR A 32 4.67 11.69 3.38
CA THR A 32 5.91 12.01 4.11
C THR A 32 6.33 10.92 5.11
N ALA A 33 5.81 9.70 4.98
CA ALA A 33 6.16 8.60 5.88
C ALA A 33 7.55 8.03 5.54
N GLU A 34 8.30 7.63 6.56
CA GLU A 34 9.62 7.01 6.35
C GLU A 34 9.52 5.67 5.63
N ARG A 35 8.45 4.92 5.93
CA ARG A 35 8.17 3.62 5.32
C ARG A 35 6.68 3.37 5.20
N VAL A 36 6.27 2.83 4.06
CA VAL A 36 4.91 2.31 3.82
C VAL A 36 5.03 0.97 3.11
N LYS A 37 4.24 -0.02 3.53
CA LYS A 37 4.01 -1.24 2.77
C LYS A 37 2.53 -1.35 2.47
N ALA A 38 2.19 -1.59 1.21
CA ALA A 38 0.82 -1.85 0.84
C ALA A 38 0.74 -3.04 -0.12
N VAL A 39 -0.28 -3.86 0.03
CA VAL A 39 -0.72 -4.85 -0.97
C VAL A 39 -2.16 -4.52 -1.26
N VAL A 40 -2.46 -4.09 -2.48
CA VAL A 40 -3.73 -3.46 -2.79
C VAL A 40 -4.29 -3.99 -4.10
N ASN A 41 -5.56 -4.36 -4.09
CA ASN A 41 -6.28 -4.66 -5.32
C ASN A 41 -6.59 -3.36 -6.04
N THR A 42 -6.14 -3.25 -7.28
CA THR A 42 -6.40 -2.07 -8.13
C THR A 42 -7.27 -2.44 -9.32
N ASN A 43 -7.73 -1.42 -10.03
CA ASN A 43 -8.37 -1.56 -11.35
C ASN A 43 -7.46 -2.18 -12.42
N GLN A 44 -6.14 -2.22 -12.20
CA GLN A 44 -5.16 -2.80 -13.13
C GLN A 44 -4.63 -4.18 -12.68
N GLY A 45 -5.03 -4.67 -11.50
CA GLY A 45 -4.49 -5.89 -10.91
C GLY A 45 -4.12 -5.71 -9.43
N CYS A 46 -3.52 -6.73 -8.82
CA CYS A 46 -3.03 -6.62 -7.44
C CYS A 46 -1.58 -6.13 -7.45
N TYR A 47 -1.27 -5.10 -6.66
CA TYR A 47 0.07 -4.52 -6.59
C TYR A 47 0.57 -4.42 -5.15
N ALA A 48 1.84 -4.77 -4.96
CA ALA A 48 2.62 -4.47 -3.77
C ALA A 48 3.36 -3.15 -3.93
N PHE A 49 3.08 -2.20 -3.05
CA PHE A 49 3.81 -0.95 -2.90
C PHE A 49 4.75 -1.06 -1.69
N ASN A 50 6.00 -0.65 -1.88
CA ASN A 50 6.97 -0.50 -0.81
C ASN A 50 7.60 0.88 -0.98
N VAL A 51 7.20 1.80 -0.09
CA VAL A 51 7.78 3.13 0.00
C VAL A 51 8.83 3.09 1.10
N ALA A 52 10.07 3.44 0.78
CA ALA A 52 11.13 3.58 1.76
C ALA A 52 12.03 4.75 1.35
N ASN A 53 12.30 5.66 2.28
CA ASN A 53 13.21 6.78 2.05
C ASN A 53 12.85 7.61 0.79
N ARG A 54 11.54 7.83 0.57
CA ARG A 54 10.93 8.49 -0.62
C ARG A 54 11.10 7.77 -1.96
N VAL A 55 11.61 6.53 -1.95
CA VAL A 55 11.62 5.68 -3.14
C VAL A 55 10.40 4.77 -3.10
N VAL A 56 9.58 4.83 -4.14
CA VAL A 56 8.41 3.97 -4.30
C VAL A 56 8.77 2.81 -5.21
N SER A 57 8.73 1.60 -4.68
CA SER A 57 8.87 0.35 -5.44
C SER A 57 7.51 -0.31 -5.60
N VAL A 58 7.13 -0.61 -6.84
CA VAL A 58 5.86 -1.25 -7.18
C VAL A 58 6.13 -2.60 -7.82
N ASN A 59 5.45 -3.64 -7.35
CA ASN A 59 5.51 -4.98 -7.93
C ASN A 59 4.09 -5.48 -8.16
N GLU A 60 3.83 -5.96 -9.37
CA GLU A 60 2.58 -6.69 -9.65
C GLU A 60 2.62 -8.03 -8.92
N ILE A 61 1.48 -8.41 -8.35
CA ILE A 61 1.32 -9.69 -7.69
C ILE A 61 0.24 -10.48 -8.42
N SER A 62 0.58 -11.70 -8.82
CA SER A 62 -0.35 -12.66 -9.44
C SER A 62 -1.25 -13.34 -8.40
N LEU A 63 -1.77 -12.58 -7.44
CA LEU A 63 -2.70 -13.08 -6.41
C LEU A 63 -4.08 -12.48 -6.66
N GLU A 64 -5.07 -13.34 -6.83
CA GLU A 64 -6.48 -12.94 -7.01
C GLU A 64 -7.27 -13.14 -5.71
N GLY A 65 -8.14 -12.19 -5.36
CA GLY A 65 -9.11 -12.34 -4.26
C GLY A 65 -8.57 -12.16 -2.83
N PHE A 66 -7.45 -11.47 -2.64
CA PHE A 66 -6.88 -11.22 -1.31
C PHE A 66 -7.37 -9.90 -0.68
N GLU A 67 -7.36 -9.85 0.65
CA GLU A 67 -7.60 -8.63 1.41
C GLU A 67 -6.46 -7.64 1.18
N SER A 68 -6.80 -6.39 0.89
CA SER A 68 -5.79 -5.34 0.74
C SER A 68 -5.30 -4.89 2.12
N ARG A 69 -3.99 -4.75 2.28
CA ARG A 69 -3.37 -4.28 3.53
C ARG A 69 -2.48 -3.08 3.24
N LEU A 70 -2.51 -2.08 4.12
CA LEU A 70 -1.57 -0.96 4.12
C LEU A 70 -1.06 -0.76 5.55
N GLU A 71 0.26 -0.68 5.74
CA GLU A 71 0.92 -0.51 7.05
C GLU A 71 2.16 0.39 7.01
#